data_AF-Q37355-F1
#
_entry.id   AF-Q37355-F1
#
_cell.length_a   1.000
_cell.length_b   1.000
_cell.length_c   1.000
_cell.angle_alpha   90.00
_cell.angle_beta   90.00
_cell.angle_gamma   90.00
#
_symmetry.space_group_name_H-M   'P 1'
#
loop_
_entity.id
_entity.type
_entity.pdbx_description
1 polymer ?
#
loop_
_entity_poly.entity_id
_entity_poly.type
_entity_poly.pdbx_seq_one_letter_code
_entity_poly.pdbx_strand_id
1 'polypeptide(L)'
;MYLFRIISLNLSGVFLFLSYTPLYITYLLGVVISSMMLTVGTFAITLDIILCILVVCFLITTLLVIDSVLDSIRGLNSVGVLVRIIQYCFLWFVFSEFMLFVVFFYTLYSECLLINVEFTNIGCPVTTKYSNIILDLGYIFYWFLFDFFNIILNTVYLFISGLCCNNVLSSILCREYLLSKIILGSSIFLGLLFIWNQVWEFNILIITLSVNIFCTILFSIDTLHFMHVLVGIVFMIISIFNIQSKKIGDIRIVLIVCIIFYWHFVDIVWFFLLRFIYLDTLMVLK
;
A
#
# COMPACT_ATOMS: atom_id res chain seq x y z
N MET A 1 -5.42 -6.88 18.80
CA MET A 1 -5.83 -6.20 20.06
C MET A 1 -4.70 -5.48 20.79
N TYR A 2 -3.42 -5.90 20.73
CA TYR A 2 -2.32 -5.23 21.47
C TYR A 2 -2.06 -3.77 21.06
N LEU A 3 -2.09 -3.45 19.75
CA LEU A 3 -1.93 -2.07 19.28
C LEU A 3 -3.03 -1.16 19.86
N PHE A 4 -4.29 -1.61 19.80
CA PHE A 4 -5.44 -0.88 20.34
C PHE A 4 -5.49 -0.81 21.87
N ARG A 5 -5.00 -1.83 22.58
CA ARG A 5 -4.95 -1.83 24.06
C ARG A 5 -3.94 -0.80 24.59
N ILE A 6 -2.93 -0.45 23.80
CA ILE A 6 -1.99 0.64 24.07
C ILE A 6 -2.61 2.00 23.69
N ILE A 7 -3.40 2.06 22.62
CA ILE A 7 -4.09 3.28 22.16
C ILE A 7 -5.21 3.71 23.11
N SER A 8 -5.98 2.77 23.68
CA SER A 8 -7.19 3.12 24.45
C SER A 8 -6.92 3.69 25.85
N LEU A 9 -5.74 3.46 26.43
CA LEU A 9 -5.52 3.78 27.85
C LEU A 9 -5.10 5.24 28.15
N ASN A 10 -4.85 6.11 27.16
CA ASN A 10 -4.57 7.55 27.42
C ASN A 10 -4.82 8.45 26.18
N LEU A 11 -6.08 8.53 25.75
CA LEU A 11 -6.53 9.16 24.49
C LEU A 11 -6.36 10.69 24.35
N SER A 12 -5.97 11.46 25.37
CA SER A 12 -6.05 12.93 25.29
C SER A 12 -4.72 13.68 25.10
N GLY A 13 -3.55 13.05 25.26
CA GLY A 13 -2.28 13.80 25.37
C GLY A 13 -1.51 14.05 24.07
N VAL A 14 -1.69 13.24 23.03
CA VAL A 14 -0.72 13.21 21.90
C VAL A 14 -0.72 14.50 21.07
N PHE A 15 -1.88 15.17 20.94
CA PHE A 15 -1.95 16.45 20.22
C PHE A 15 -1.68 17.67 21.11
N LEU A 16 -1.84 17.57 22.43
CA LEU A 16 -1.62 18.70 23.36
C LEU A 16 -0.14 18.97 23.66
N PHE A 17 0.76 18.02 23.38
CA PHE A 17 2.20 18.14 23.65
C PHE A 17 3.07 18.25 22.40
N LEU A 18 2.49 18.55 21.23
CA LEU A 18 3.30 18.96 20.09
C LEU A 18 3.90 20.33 20.39
N SER A 19 5.20 20.50 20.13
CA SER A 19 5.82 21.82 20.10
C SER A 19 5.06 22.70 19.07
N TYR A 20 5.03 24.02 19.30
CA TYR A 20 4.36 24.95 18.38
C TYR A 20 4.91 24.87 16.94
N THR A 21 6.15 24.40 16.77
CA THR A 21 6.82 24.24 15.47
C THR A 21 6.08 23.28 14.51
N PRO A 22 5.80 22.01 14.83
CA PRO A 22 5.01 21.14 13.96
C PRO A 22 3.59 21.64 13.68
N LEU A 23 2.93 22.31 14.63
CA LEU A 23 1.61 22.91 14.40
C LEU A 23 1.66 24.08 13.41
N TYR A 24 2.60 25.00 13.60
CA TYR A 24 2.77 26.15 12.71
C TYR A 24 3.10 25.69 11.28
N ILE A 25 3.91 24.65 11.17
CA ILE A 25 4.34 24.16 9.86
C ILE A 25 3.28 23.30 9.16
N THR A 26 2.52 22.47 9.88
CA THR A 26 1.36 21.76 9.29
C THR A 26 0.31 22.75 8.80
N TYR A 27 0.10 23.86 9.53
CA TYR A 27 -0.72 24.97 9.08
C TYR A 27 -0.17 25.61 7.80
N LEU A 28 1.14 25.88 7.72
CA LEU A 28 1.77 26.40 6.49
C LEU A 28 1.62 25.44 5.30
N LEU A 29 1.84 24.14 5.49
CA LEU A 29 1.60 23.13 4.46
C LEU A 29 0.13 23.11 4.01
N GLY A 30 -0.82 23.22 4.95
CA GLY A 30 -2.24 23.31 4.63
C GLY A 30 -2.59 24.55 3.81
N VAL A 31 -2.03 25.72 4.17
CA VAL A 31 -2.18 26.96 3.40
C VAL A 31 -1.61 26.80 2.00
N VAL A 32 -0.44 26.18 1.87
CA VAL A 32 0.24 25.98 0.59
C VAL A 32 -0.52 24.96 -0.30
N ILE A 33 -1.05 23.87 0.24
CA ILE A 33 -1.88 22.93 -0.53
C ILE A 33 -3.20 23.60 -0.95
N SER A 34 -3.81 24.40 -0.08
CA SER A 34 -5.03 25.13 -0.43
C SER A 34 -4.79 26.14 -1.56
N SER A 35 -3.60 26.77 -1.62
CA SER A 35 -3.23 27.65 -2.73
C SER A 35 -2.92 26.87 -4.02
N MET A 36 -2.43 25.63 -3.94
CA MET A 36 -2.33 24.73 -5.11
C MET A 36 -3.71 24.44 -5.71
N MET A 37 -4.71 24.12 -4.88
CA MET A 37 -6.07 23.85 -5.37
C MET A 37 -6.71 25.07 -6.04
N LEU A 38 -6.46 26.28 -5.53
CA LEU A 38 -6.95 27.52 -6.12
C LEU A 38 -6.26 27.88 -7.45
N THR A 39 -5.00 27.49 -7.64
CA THR A 39 -4.20 27.89 -8.82
C THR A 39 -4.31 26.92 -10.01
N VAL A 40 -4.70 25.66 -9.78
CA VAL A 40 -4.89 24.65 -10.85
C VAL A 40 -5.94 25.07 -11.89
N GLY A 41 -6.89 25.95 -11.54
CA GLY A 41 -7.89 26.46 -12.47
C GLY A 41 -7.35 27.34 -13.63
N THR A 42 -6.11 27.84 -13.55
CA THR A 42 -5.54 28.76 -14.55
C THR A 42 -4.42 28.11 -15.37
N PHE A 43 -4.80 27.32 -16.38
CA PHE A 43 -3.92 26.46 -17.20
C PHE A 43 -2.63 27.07 -17.80
N ALA A 44 -2.44 28.39 -17.82
CA ALA A 44 -1.32 29.03 -18.52
C ALA A 44 -0.11 29.40 -17.63
N ILE A 45 -0.28 29.49 -16.30
CA ILE A 45 0.78 29.93 -15.36
C ILE A 45 1.04 28.84 -14.30
N THR A 46 0.49 27.65 -14.51
CA THR A 46 0.38 26.59 -13.50
C THR A 46 1.68 25.84 -13.24
N LEU A 47 2.49 25.50 -14.26
CA LEU A 47 3.57 24.53 -14.05
C LEU A 47 4.70 25.06 -13.14
N ASP A 48 5.21 26.27 -13.40
CA ASP A 48 6.32 26.85 -12.63
C ASP A 48 5.90 27.17 -11.20
N ILE A 49 4.70 27.71 -11.01
CA ILE A 49 4.15 28.02 -9.67
C ILE A 49 3.91 26.71 -8.89
N ILE A 50 3.31 25.70 -9.53
CA ILE A 50 3.09 24.39 -8.88
C ILE A 50 4.43 23.75 -8.52
N LEU A 51 5.45 23.83 -9.39
CA LEU A 51 6.78 23.31 -9.09
C LEU A 51 7.44 24.07 -7.93
N CYS A 52 7.41 25.40 -7.93
CA CYS A 52 7.91 26.22 -6.82
C CYS A 52 7.19 25.85 -5.51
N ILE A 53 5.87 25.68 -5.56
CA ILE A 53 5.08 25.29 -4.40
C ILE A 53 5.46 23.87 -3.93
N LEU A 54 5.59 22.90 -4.83
CA LEU A 54 6.02 21.53 -4.49
C LEU A 54 7.40 21.53 -3.84
N VAL A 55 8.34 22.31 -4.37
CA VAL A 55 9.69 22.47 -3.80
C VAL A 55 9.62 23.10 -2.41
N VAL A 56 8.80 24.14 -2.22
CA VAL A 56 8.59 24.75 -0.90
C VAL A 56 7.96 23.76 0.08
N CYS A 57 6.93 23.02 -0.31
CA CYS A 57 6.34 21.95 0.49
C CYS A 57 7.38 20.89 0.89
N PHE A 58 8.22 20.46 -0.06
CA PHE A 58 9.28 19.48 0.19
C PHE A 58 10.36 20.02 1.13
N LEU A 59 10.76 21.29 0.99
CA LEU A 59 11.69 21.94 1.91
C LEU A 59 11.07 22.06 3.32
N ILE A 60 9.79 22.41 3.40
CA ILE A 60 9.08 22.50 4.66
C ILE A 60 8.99 21.13 5.35
N THR A 61 8.67 20.06 4.62
CA THR A 61 8.60 18.70 5.18
C THR A 61 9.96 18.16 5.59
N THR A 62 11.03 18.46 4.84
CA THR A 62 12.39 18.07 5.23
C THR A 62 12.85 18.80 6.49
N LEU A 63 12.57 20.11 6.61
CA LEU A 63 12.83 20.86 7.84
C LEU A 63 12.02 20.31 9.03
N LEU A 64 10.76 19.93 8.83
CA LEU A 64 9.94 19.26 9.84
C LEU A 64 10.57 17.96 10.33
N VAL A 65 11.05 17.13 9.41
CA VAL A 65 11.70 15.86 9.76
C VAL A 65 12.98 16.15 10.55
N ILE A 66 13.77 17.13 10.12
CA ILE A 66 15.00 17.54 10.84
C ILE A 66 14.67 18.00 12.26
N ASP A 67 13.69 18.90 12.45
CA ASP A 67 13.29 19.37 13.78
C ASP A 67 12.81 18.22 14.67
N SER A 68 11.99 17.32 14.13
CA SER A 68 11.53 16.14 14.88
C SER A 68 12.68 15.20 15.28
N VAL A 69 13.69 15.06 14.41
CA VAL A 69 14.90 14.30 14.68
C VAL A 69 15.75 15.00 15.73
N LEU A 70 15.92 16.32 15.65
CA LEU A 70 16.64 17.12 16.65
C LEU A 70 15.97 17.03 18.03
N ASP A 71 14.65 17.13 18.10
CA ASP A 71 13.90 16.99 19.36
C ASP A 71 14.02 15.58 19.94
N SER A 72 14.10 14.55 19.08
CA SER A 72 14.38 13.19 19.51
C SER A 72 15.81 13.02 20.06
N ILE A 73 16.81 13.62 19.41
CA ILE A 73 18.22 13.59 19.84
C ILE A 73 18.41 14.34 21.16
N ARG A 74 17.70 15.47 21.33
CA ARG A 74 17.71 16.26 22.57
C ARG A 74 17.03 15.55 23.74
N GLY A 75 16.38 14.40 23.51
CA GLY A 75 15.66 13.65 24.55
C GLY A 75 14.42 14.39 25.07
N LEU A 76 13.89 15.34 24.31
CA LEU A 76 12.68 16.10 24.68
C LEU A 76 11.43 15.22 24.66
N ASN A 77 11.46 14.16 23.87
CA ASN A 77 10.37 13.20 23.77
C ASN A 77 10.58 12.03 24.71
N SER A 78 9.62 11.82 25.62
CA SER A 78 9.57 10.56 26.38
C SER A 78 9.44 9.38 25.41
N VAL A 79 10.09 8.26 25.73
CA VAL A 79 10.03 7.03 24.92
C VAL A 79 8.58 6.61 24.65
N GLY A 80 7.70 6.79 25.64
CA GLY A 80 6.27 6.49 25.49
C GLY A 80 5.55 7.39 24.48
N VAL A 81 5.90 8.68 24.39
CA VAL A 81 5.35 9.59 23.36
C VAL A 81 5.85 9.18 21.97
N LEU A 82 7.15 8.91 21.83
CA LEU A 82 7.74 8.50 20.56
C LEU A 82 7.08 7.23 20.00
N VAL A 83 6.88 6.21 20.84
CA VAL A 83 6.20 4.97 20.46
C VAL A 83 4.79 5.25 19.93
N ARG A 84 4.02 6.13 20.60
CA ARG A 84 2.67 6.48 20.15
C ARG A 84 2.69 7.22 18.82
N ILE A 85 3.59 8.19 18.64
CA ILE A 85 3.72 8.93 17.38
C ILE A 85 4.00 7.96 16.23
N ILE A 86 4.96 7.03 16.39
CA ILE A 86 5.28 6.02 15.38
C ILE A 86 4.03 5.19 15.01
N GLN A 87 3.26 4.75 16.01
CA GLN A 87 2.03 3.98 15.77
C GLN A 87 0.99 4.78 14.98
N TYR A 88 0.75 6.05 15.33
CA TYR A 88 -0.21 6.90 14.62
C TYR A 88 0.26 7.25 13.21
N CYS A 89 1.53 7.65 13.04
CA CYS A 89 2.11 7.94 11.73
C CYS A 89 2.00 6.72 10.81
N PHE A 90 2.31 5.53 11.32
CA PHE A 90 2.21 4.30 10.55
C PHE A 90 0.76 3.95 10.18
N LEU A 91 -0.19 4.09 11.12
CA LEU A 91 -1.61 3.87 10.82
C LEU A 91 -2.14 4.83 9.74
N TRP A 92 -1.79 6.12 9.83
CA TRP A 92 -2.18 7.11 8.83
C TRP A 92 -1.51 6.88 7.48
N PHE A 93 -0.26 6.42 7.46
CA PHE A 93 0.42 5.99 6.24
C PHE A 93 -0.31 4.80 5.58
N VAL A 94 -0.62 3.75 6.33
CA VAL A 94 -1.36 2.59 5.78
C VAL A 94 -2.74 3.02 5.27
N PHE A 95 -3.41 3.93 5.99
CA PHE A 95 -4.70 4.46 5.56
C PHE A 95 -4.59 5.28 4.27
N SER A 96 -3.55 6.11 4.09
CA SER A 96 -3.35 6.86 2.85
C SER A 96 -3.05 5.95 1.66
N GLU A 97 -2.22 4.92 1.84
CA GLU A 97 -1.94 3.93 0.80
C GLU A 97 -3.20 3.12 0.45
N PHE A 98 -3.99 2.74 1.45
CA PHE A 98 -5.28 2.08 1.22
C PHE A 98 -6.22 2.95 0.38
N MET A 99 -6.34 4.24 0.68
CA MET A 99 -7.16 5.16 -0.11
C MET A 99 -6.64 5.34 -1.53
N LEU A 100 -5.32 5.34 -1.73
CA LEU A 100 -4.72 5.32 -3.06
C LEU A 100 -5.19 4.09 -3.84
N PHE A 101 -5.10 2.89 -3.27
CA PHE A 101 -5.61 1.67 -3.92
C PHE A 101 -7.11 1.73 -4.19
N VAL A 102 -7.93 2.25 -3.26
CA VAL A 102 -9.38 2.41 -3.45
C VAL A 102 -9.68 3.28 -4.68
N VAL A 103 -8.94 4.36 -4.90
CA VAL A 103 -9.10 5.21 -6.08
C VAL A 103 -8.79 4.42 -7.36
N PHE A 104 -7.68 3.67 -7.39
CA PHE A 104 -7.36 2.83 -8.55
C PHE A 104 -8.43 1.77 -8.82
N PHE A 105 -8.89 1.04 -7.79
CA PHE A 105 -9.96 0.05 -7.94
C PHE A 105 -11.26 0.69 -8.42
N TYR A 106 -11.62 1.86 -7.89
CA TYR A 106 -12.79 2.61 -8.34
C TYR A 106 -12.67 3.02 -9.81
N THR A 107 -11.50 3.50 -10.26
CA THR A 107 -11.28 3.83 -11.67
C THR A 107 -11.41 2.61 -12.57
N LEU A 108 -10.80 1.48 -12.20
CA LEU A 108 -10.89 0.23 -12.94
C LEU A 108 -12.35 -0.25 -13.06
N TYR A 109 -13.09 -0.23 -11.95
CA TYR A 109 -14.49 -0.65 -11.93
C TYR A 109 -15.40 0.28 -12.75
N SER A 110 -15.10 1.58 -12.75
CA SER A 110 -15.84 2.56 -13.56
C SER A 110 -15.67 2.30 -15.05
N GLU A 111 -14.46 1.94 -15.50
CA GLU A 111 -14.23 1.53 -16.90
C GLU A 111 -15.02 0.27 -17.25
N CYS A 112 -15.04 -0.76 -16.38
CA CYS A 112 -15.83 -1.97 -16.61
C CYS A 112 -17.35 -1.69 -16.71
N LEU A 113 -17.88 -0.80 -15.87
CA LEU A 113 -19.31 -0.46 -15.88
C LEU A 113 -19.71 0.42 -17.06
N LEU A 114 -18.89 1.42 -17.42
CA LEU A 114 -19.18 2.33 -18.54
C LEU A 114 -19.25 1.57 -19.86
N ILE A 115 -18.36 0.59 -20.06
CA ILE A 115 -18.41 -0.33 -21.20
C ILE A 115 -19.79 -1.01 -21.31
N ASN A 116 -20.38 -1.47 -20.19
CA ASN A 116 -21.72 -2.10 -20.21
C ASN A 116 -22.87 -1.14 -20.55
N VAL A 117 -22.81 0.13 -20.10
CA VAL A 117 -23.86 1.12 -20.37
C VAL A 117 -23.88 1.51 -21.86
N GLU A 118 -22.71 1.59 -22.49
CA GLU A 118 -22.62 1.83 -23.94
C GLU A 118 -23.19 0.65 -24.74
N PHE A 119 -22.93 -0.60 -24.33
CA PHE A 119 -23.50 -1.78 -24.99
C PHE A 119 -25.01 -1.89 -24.86
N THR A 120 -25.58 -1.57 -23.68
CA THR A 120 -27.02 -1.64 -23.45
C THR A 120 -27.80 -0.55 -24.18
N ASN A 121 -27.24 0.66 -24.34
CA ASN A 121 -27.92 1.77 -25.01
C ASN A 121 -27.89 1.72 -26.54
N ILE A 122 -26.97 0.96 -27.14
CA ILE A 122 -26.80 1.00 -28.59
C ILE A 122 -27.72 0.01 -29.33
N GLY A 123 -28.32 -0.99 -28.66
CA GLY A 123 -29.30 -1.90 -29.27
C GLY A 123 -28.84 -2.57 -30.58
N CYS A 124 -27.55 -2.54 -30.88
CA CYS A 124 -26.99 -2.87 -32.18
C CYS A 124 -26.25 -4.21 -32.05
N PRO A 125 -26.57 -5.21 -32.90
CA PRO A 125 -25.75 -6.40 -32.99
C PRO A 125 -24.36 -5.97 -33.48
N VAL A 126 -23.36 -6.21 -32.64
CA VAL A 126 -21.98 -5.72 -32.72
C VAL A 126 -21.40 -5.84 -34.15
N THR A 127 -21.31 -4.73 -34.88
CA THR A 127 -20.69 -4.65 -36.20
C THR A 127 -19.29 -4.04 -36.07
N THR A 128 -18.29 -4.92 -36.09
CA THR A 128 -16.87 -4.79 -36.55
C THR A 128 -16.00 -3.58 -36.19
N LYS A 129 -16.49 -2.44 -35.71
CA LYS A 129 -15.64 -1.32 -35.26
C LYS A 129 -15.18 -1.45 -33.80
N TYR A 130 -15.73 -2.41 -33.08
CA TYR A 130 -15.28 -2.85 -31.75
C TYR A 130 -14.66 -4.26 -31.77
N SER A 131 -14.11 -4.68 -32.91
CA SER A 131 -13.28 -5.91 -32.99
C SER A 131 -12.10 -5.88 -32.02
N ASN A 132 -11.66 -4.69 -31.61
CA ASN A 132 -10.70 -4.55 -30.52
C ASN A 132 -11.29 -5.04 -29.19
N ILE A 133 -12.58 -4.84 -28.89
CA ILE A 133 -13.20 -5.29 -27.63
C ILE A 133 -13.31 -6.83 -27.55
N ILE A 134 -13.52 -7.55 -28.66
CA ILE A 134 -13.53 -9.03 -28.64
C ILE A 134 -12.08 -9.58 -28.60
N LEU A 135 -11.10 -8.87 -29.15
CA LEU A 135 -9.68 -9.15 -28.94
C LEU A 135 -9.21 -8.77 -27.53
N ASP A 136 -9.79 -7.72 -26.93
CA ASP A 136 -9.56 -7.22 -25.57
C ASP A 136 -10.20 -8.19 -24.56
N LEU A 137 -11.43 -8.64 -24.81
CA LEU A 137 -12.10 -9.71 -24.09
C LEU A 137 -11.37 -11.01 -24.26
N GLY A 138 -10.91 -11.36 -25.46
CA GLY A 138 -10.15 -12.57 -25.74
C GLY A 138 -8.83 -12.61 -24.95
N TYR A 139 -8.17 -11.48 -24.75
CA TYR A 139 -6.97 -11.39 -23.90
C TYR A 139 -7.32 -11.40 -22.41
N ILE A 140 -8.38 -10.70 -21.98
CA ILE A 140 -8.91 -10.79 -20.62
C ILE A 140 -9.32 -12.25 -20.32
N PHE A 141 -9.95 -12.96 -21.26
CA PHE A 141 -10.37 -14.37 -21.16
C PHE A 141 -9.17 -15.33 -21.23
N TYR A 142 -8.19 -15.05 -22.08
CA TYR A 142 -6.96 -15.83 -22.21
C TYR A 142 -6.14 -15.72 -20.93
N TRP A 143 -5.90 -14.51 -20.42
CA TRP A 143 -5.25 -14.27 -19.14
C TRP A 143 -6.06 -14.87 -17.97
N PHE A 144 -7.39 -14.73 -17.99
CA PHE A 144 -8.28 -15.23 -16.95
C PHE A 144 -8.32 -16.76 -16.85
N LEU A 145 -8.37 -17.50 -17.96
CA LEU A 145 -8.41 -18.96 -17.94
C LEU A 145 -7.03 -19.61 -17.82
N PHE A 146 -5.98 -19.00 -18.36
CA PHE A 146 -4.69 -19.69 -18.44
C PHE A 146 -3.98 -19.79 -17.09
N ASP A 147 -4.40 -19.03 -16.07
CA ASP A 147 -3.65 -19.05 -14.82
C ASP A 147 -4.42 -18.95 -13.50
N PHE A 148 -5.64 -19.48 -13.48
CA PHE A 148 -6.38 -19.71 -12.23
C PHE A 148 -5.54 -20.46 -11.18
N PHE A 149 -4.66 -21.35 -11.63
CA PHE A 149 -3.75 -22.09 -10.75
C PHE A 149 -2.69 -21.19 -10.12
N ASN A 150 -1.96 -20.34 -10.85
CA ASN A 150 -1.00 -19.45 -10.20
C ASN A 150 -1.68 -18.39 -9.34
N ILE A 151 -2.88 -17.93 -9.68
CA ILE A 151 -3.66 -17.04 -8.81
C ILE A 151 -3.94 -17.70 -7.45
N ILE A 152 -4.37 -18.97 -7.46
CA ILE A 152 -4.56 -19.74 -6.22
C ILE A 152 -3.23 -19.92 -5.50
N LEU A 153 -2.15 -20.30 -6.19
CA LEU A 153 -0.83 -20.48 -5.58
C LEU A 153 -0.34 -19.19 -4.91
N ASN A 154 -0.43 -18.05 -5.59
CA ASN A 154 -0.04 -16.75 -5.08
C ASN A 154 -0.86 -16.37 -3.84
N THR A 155 -2.17 -16.64 -3.87
CA THR A 155 -3.06 -16.45 -2.73
C THR A 155 -2.65 -17.33 -1.54
N VAL A 156 -2.30 -18.60 -1.78
CA VAL A 156 -1.83 -19.52 -0.75
C VAL A 156 -0.48 -19.08 -0.20
N TYR A 157 0.45 -18.63 -1.04
CA TYR A 157 1.76 -18.13 -0.61
C TYR A 157 1.62 -16.92 0.32
N LEU A 158 0.85 -15.90 -0.07
CA LEU A 158 0.62 -14.73 0.77
C LEU A 158 -0.14 -15.08 2.05
N PHE A 159 -1.18 -15.89 1.96
CA PHE A 159 -1.97 -16.28 3.13
C PHE A 159 -1.14 -17.04 4.18
N ILE A 160 -0.36 -18.06 3.77
CA ILE A 160 0.52 -18.79 4.67
C ILE A 160 1.63 -17.86 5.19
N SER A 161 2.17 -16.98 4.34
CA SER A 161 3.16 -15.98 4.76
C SER A 161 2.63 -15.06 5.85
N GLY A 162 1.40 -14.57 5.72
CA GLY A 162 0.72 -13.75 6.72
C GLY A 162 0.49 -14.51 8.04
N LEU A 163 0.10 -15.78 7.99
CA LEU A 163 -0.03 -16.63 9.18
C LEU A 163 1.31 -16.81 9.91
N CYS A 164 2.40 -17.06 9.17
CA CYS A 164 3.75 -17.11 9.73
C CYS A 164 4.10 -15.77 10.39
N CYS A 165 3.94 -14.65 9.67
CA CYS A 165 4.28 -13.32 10.15
C CYS A 165 3.57 -12.96 11.47
N ASN A 166 2.28 -13.30 11.61
CA ASN A 166 1.51 -13.04 12.82
C ASN A 166 2.04 -13.80 14.06
N ASN A 167 2.60 -14.99 13.88
CA ASN A 167 3.13 -15.80 14.97
C ASN A 167 4.47 -15.29 15.53
N VAL A 168 5.19 -14.42 14.79
CA VAL A 168 6.49 -13.86 15.18
C VAL A 168 6.40 -13.11 16.51
N LEU A 169 5.32 -12.34 16.72
CA LEU A 169 5.14 -11.58 17.96
C LEU A 169 5.00 -12.51 19.17
N SER A 170 4.25 -13.61 19.04
CA SER A 170 4.10 -14.60 20.11
C SER A 170 5.45 -15.24 20.46
N SER A 171 6.23 -15.66 19.46
CA SER A 171 7.57 -16.22 19.68
C SER A 171 8.51 -15.23 20.37
N ILE A 172 8.44 -13.94 20.04
CA ILE A 172 9.25 -12.90 20.71
C ILE A 172 8.82 -12.74 22.18
N LEU A 173 7.52 -12.73 22.46
CA LEU A 173 6.99 -12.62 23.84
C LEU A 173 7.37 -13.83 24.69
N CYS A 174 7.40 -15.04 24.10
CA CYS A 174 7.91 -16.26 24.72
C CYS A 174 9.45 -16.32 24.80
N ARG A 175 10.16 -15.29 24.34
CA ARG A 175 11.64 -15.19 24.30
C ARG A 175 12.31 -16.24 23.39
N GLU A 176 11.57 -16.82 22.46
CA GLU A 176 12.06 -17.78 21.47
C GLU A 176 12.60 -17.05 20.23
N TYR A 177 13.72 -16.35 20.41
CA TYR A 177 14.26 -15.48 19.35
C TYR A 177 14.70 -16.26 18.11
N LEU A 178 15.27 -17.46 18.26
CA LEU A 178 15.65 -18.29 17.12
C LEU A 178 14.41 -18.71 16.32
N LEU A 179 13.34 -19.16 17.01
CA LEU A 179 12.09 -19.51 16.36
C LEU A 179 11.48 -18.30 15.64
N SER A 180 11.47 -17.12 16.27
CA SER A 180 10.95 -15.91 15.63
C SER A 180 11.67 -15.55 14.34
N LYS A 181 12.99 -15.77 14.27
CA LYS A 181 13.78 -15.57 13.04
C LYS A 181 13.45 -16.60 11.96
N ILE A 182 13.26 -17.86 12.35
CA ILE A 182 12.91 -18.94 11.41
C ILE A 182 11.52 -18.69 10.82
N ILE A 183 10.54 -18.35 11.67
CA ILE A 183 9.17 -18.03 11.23
C ILE A 183 9.16 -16.83 10.28
N LEU A 184 9.85 -15.75 10.65
CA LEU A 184 9.97 -14.57 9.79
C LEU A 184 10.76 -14.86 8.50
N GLY A 185 11.72 -15.77 8.55
CA GLY A 185 12.41 -16.30 7.36
C GLY A 185 11.46 -17.06 6.43
N SER A 186 10.54 -17.87 6.98
CA SER A 186 9.54 -18.57 6.19
C SER A 186 8.51 -17.63 5.54
N SER A 187 8.11 -16.54 6.21
CA SER A 187 7.22 -15.54 5.61
C SER A 187 7.90 -14.81 4.45
N ILE A 188 9.18 -14.46 4.60
CA ILE A 188 10.00 -13.90 3.51
C ILE A 188 10.10 -14.88 2.34
N PHE A 189 10.40 -16.15 2.60
CA PHE A 189 10.53 -17.16 1.54
C PHE A 189 9.24 -17.29 0.72
N LEU A 190 8.09 -17.37 1.38
CA LEU A 190 6.79 -17.41 0.70
C LEU A 190 6.48 -16.11 -0.07
N GLY A 191 6.86 -14.95 0.47
CA GLY A 191 6.78 -13.67 -0.23
C GLY A 191 7.67 -13.60 -1.48
N LEU A 192 8.85 -14.22 -1.44
CA LEU A 192 9.73 -14.34 -2.61
C LEU A 192 9.17 -15.27 -3.68
N LEU A 193 8.48 -16.35 -3.30
CA LEU A 193 7.77 -17.22 -4.24
C LEU A 193 6.62 -16.48 -4.93
N PHE A 194 5.87 -15.64 -4.19
CA PHE A 194 4.89 -14.74 -4.78
C PHE A 194 5.52 -13.80 -5.80
N ILE A 195 6.63 -13.12 -5.44
CA ILE A 195 7.36 -12.22 -6.35
C ILE A 195 7.83 -12.96 -7.60
N TRP A 196 8.34 -14.19 -7.45
CA TRP A 196 8.79 -15.00 -8.58
C TRP A 196 7.68 -15.23 -9.60
N ASN A 197 6.49 -15.63 -9.13
CA ASN A 197 5.32 -15.81 -9.98
C ASN A 197 4.85 -14.48 -10.58
N GLN A 198 4.84 -13.40 -9.79
CA GLN A 198 4.43 -12.07 -10.27
C GLN A 198 5.33 -11.54 -11.40
N VAL A 199 6.64 -11.76 -11.32
CA VAL A 199 7.58 -11.39 -12.39
C VAL A 199 7.30 -12.19 -13.67
N TRP A 200 6.92 -13.46 -13.54
CA TRP A 200 6.50 -14.26 -14.70
C TRP A 200 5.24 -13.69 -15.34
N GLU A 201 4.23 -13.30 -14.55
CA GLU A 201 3.01 -12.64 -15.02
C GLU A 201 3.29 -11.29 -15.71
N PHE A 202 4.23 -10.49 -15.19
CA PHE A 202 4.62 -9.21 -15.81
C PHE A 202 5.21 -9.36 -17.20
N ASN A 203 5.97 -10.42 -17.47
CA ASN A 203 6.50 -10.65 -18.82
C ASN A 203 5.39 -10.83 -19.86
N ILE A 204 4.20 -11.27 -19.42
CA ILE A 204 3.01 -11.42 -20.26
C ILE A 204 2.26 -10.07 -20.32
N LEU A 205 2.05 -9.42 -19.18
CA LEU A 205 1.27 -8.17 -19.06
C LEU A 205 1.94 -6.93 -19.68
N ILE A 206 3.27 -6.86 -19.74
CA ILE A 206 3.97 -5.71 -20.36
C ILE A 206 3.55 -5.52 -21.82
N ILE A 207 3.20 -6.61 -22.52
CA ILE A 207 2.76 -6.57 -23.92
C ILE A 207 1.41 -5.86 -24.06
N THR A 208 0.56 -5.90 -23.02
CA THR A 208 -0.79 -5.33 -23.06
C THR A 208 -0.93 -3.96 -22.42
N LEU A 209 0.15 -3.43 -21.86
CA LEU A 209 0.15 -2.13 -21.18
C LEU A 209 -0.40 -1.02 -22.07
N SER A 210 -0.13 -1.02 -23.38
CA SER A 210 -0.57 0.02 -24.31
C SER A 210 -1.86 -0.32 -25.09
N VAL A 211 -2.55 -1.41 -24.76
CA VAL A 211 -3.70 -1.89 -25.55
C VAL A 211 -4.94 -1.03 -25.27
N ASN A 212 -5.27 -0.80 -24.00
CA ASN A 212 -6.42 0.00 -23.60
C ASN A 212 -6.26 0.56 -22.18
N ILE A 213 -7.14 1.50 -21.81
CA ILE A 213 -7.13 2.16 -20.50
C ILE A 213 -7.29 1.14 -19.37
N PHE A 214 -8.17 0.15 -19.53
CA PHE A 214 -8.35 -0.91 -18.53
C PHE A 214 -7.03 -1.66 -18.22
N CYS A 215 -6.31 -2.11 -19.25
CA CYS A 215 -5.02 -2.78 -19.12
C CYS A 215 -3.96 -1.87 -18.49
N THR A 216 -3.93 -0.57 -18.82
CA THR A 216 -3.01 0.39 -18.17
C THR A 216 -3.27 0.50 -16.66
N ILE A 217 -4.54 0.60 -16.25
CA ILE A 217 -4.92 0.72 -14.84
C ILE A 217 -4.63 -0.59 -14.11
N LEU A 218 -5.02 -1.74 -14.68
CA LEU A 218 -4.74 -3.06 -14.12
C LEU A 218 -3.24 -3.26 -13.87
N PHE A 219 -2.40 -3.05 -14.90
CA PHE A 219 -0.95 -3.14 -14.77
C PHE A 219 -0.40 -2.20 -13.70
N SER A 220 -0.97 -0.99 -13.58
CA SER A 220 -0.56 -0.02 -12.55
C SER A 220 -0.88 -0.52 -11.14
N ILE A 221 -2.05 -1.10 -10.91
CA ILE A 221 -2.42 -1.67 -9.60
C ILE A 221 -1.51 -2.85 -9.25
N ASP A 222 -1.31 -3.78 -10.18
CA ASP A 222 -0.47 -4.95 -9.97
C ASP A 222 1.00 -4.55 -9.70
N THR A 223 1.52 -3.58 -10.45
CA THR A 223 2.87 -3.04 -10.25
C THR A 223 3.01 -2.37 -8.89
N LEU A 224 2.01 -1.58 -8.48
CA LEU A 224 2.01 -0.95 -7.16
C LEU A 224 1.96 -2.01 -6.05
N HIS A 225 1.11 -3.03 -6.17
CA HIS A 225 1.03 -4.12 -5.20
C HIS A 225 2.36 -4.89 -5.10
N PHE A 226 2.95 -5.25 -6.24
CA PHE A 226 4.26 -5.88 -6.32
C PHE A 226 5.34 -5.08 -5.59
N MET A 227 5.42 -3.77 -5.85
CA MET A 227 6.38 -2.89 -5.17
C MET A 227 6.14 -2.87 -3.65
N HIS A 228 4.87 -2.86 -3.23
CA HIS A 228 4.53 -2.92 -1.81
C HIS A 228 4.95 -4.24 -1.14
N VAL A 229 4.76 -5.38 -1.81
CA VAL A 229 5.25 -6.69 -1.34
C VAL A 229 6.77 -6.67 -1.20
N LEU A 230 7.49 -6.13 -2.18
CA LEU A 230 8.95 -6.02 -2.16
C LEU A 230 9.43 -5.18 -0.97
N VAL A 231 8.81 -4.01 -0.75
CA VAL A 231 9.09 -3.16 0.42
C VAL A 231 8.81 -3.90 1.73
N GLY A 232 7.71 -4.67 1.79
CA GLY A 232 7.38 -5.50 2.95
C GLY A 232 8.43 -6.56 3.25
N ILE A 233 8.98 -7.22 2.22
CA ILE A 233 10.08 -8.18 2.37
C ILE A 233 11.33 -7.51 2.90
N VAL A 234 11.69 -6.32 2.37
CA VAL A 234 12.82 -5.54 2.87
C VAL A 234 12.66 -5.22 4.36
N PHE A 235 11.46 -4.79 4.78
CA PHE A 235 11.19 -4.53 6.20
C PHE A 235 11.27 -5.81 7.06
N MET A 236 10.78 -6.95 6.58
CA MET A 236 10.92 -8.23 7.27
C MET A 236 12.40 -8.65 7.41
N ILE A 237 13.22 -8.48 6.35
CA ILE A 237 14.66 -8.74 6.41
C ILE A 237 15.33 -7.86 7.47
N ILE A 238 15.03 -6.56 7.49
CA ILE A 238 15.56 -5.62 8.50
C ILE A 238 15.16 -6.05 9.92
N SER A 239 13.93 -6.53 10.11
CA SER A 239 13.48 -6.98 11.44
C SER A 239 14.16 -8.27 11.90
N ILE A 240 14.54 -9.20 11.02
CA ILE A 240 15.37 -10.36 11.38
C ILE A 240 16.70 -9.92 12.03
N PHE A 241 17.35 -8.90 11.46
CA PHE A 241 18.59 -8.36 12.01
C PHE A 241 18.39 -7.64 13.35
N ASN A 242 17.20 -7.06 13.57
CA ASN A 242 16.85 -6.36 14.81
C ASN A 242 16.43 -7.29 15.96
N ILE A 243 15.99 -8.51 15.67
CA ILE A 243 15.72 -9.55 16.67
C ILE A 243 17.07 -10.00 17.28
N GLN A 244 17.37 -9.47 18.47
CA GLN A 244 18.58 -9.81 19.24
C GLN A 244 18.17 -10.37 20.60
N SER A 245 18.86 -11.44 21.03
CA SER A 245 18.44 -12.28 22.15
C SER A 245 18.42 -11.60 23.53
N LYS A 246 19.13 -10.48 23.71
CA LYS A 246 19.35 -9.91 25.06
C LYS A 246 18.55 -8.64 25.38
N LYS A 247 18.10 -7.86 24.38
CA LYS A 247 17.45 -6.55 24.61
C LYS A 247 16.57 -6.11 23.43
N ILE A 248 15.42 -6.75 23.23
CA ILE A 248 14.40 -6.14 22.37
C ILE A 248 13.69 -5.08 23.22
N GLY A 249 14.02 -3.80 22.99
CA GLY A 249 13.32 -2.68 23.62
C GLY A 249 11.94 -2.45 23.00
N ASP A 250 11.06 -1.73 23.71
CA ASP A 250 9.68 -1.47 23.29
C ASP A 250 9.56 -0.93 21.86
N ILE A 251 10.48 -0.04 21.45
CA ILE A 251 10.52 0.51 20.09
C ILE A 251 10.69 -0.60 19.04
N ARG A 252 11.55 -1.59 19.28
CA ARG A 252 11.76 -2.70 18.33
C ARG A 252 10.53 -3.61 18.23
N ILE A 253 9.84 -3.86 19.35
CA ILE A 253 8.57 -4.60 19.33
C ILE A 253 7.53 -3.84 18.51
N VAL A 254 7.42 -2.53 18.71
CA VAL A 254 6.48 -1.67 17.97
C VAL A 254 6.77 -1.70 16.47
N LEU A 255 8.05 -1.61 16.07
CA LEU A 255 8.43 -1.71 14.66
C LEU A 255 8.06 -3.07 14.05
N ILE A 256 8.27 -4.18 14.77
CA ILE A 256 7.86 -5.51 14.32
C ILE A 256 6.33 -5.58 14.16
N VAL A 257 5.58 -5.00 15.08
CA VAL A 257 4.11 -4.91 14.97
C VAL A 257 3.70 -4.09 13.75
N CYS A 258 4.32 -2.94 13.49
CA CYS A 258 4.08 -2.16 12.27
C CYS A 258 4.34 -2.98 11.00
N ILE A 259 5.41 -3.78 10.96
CA ILE A 259 5.74 -4.64 9.83
C ILE A 259 4.66 -5.73 9.63
N ILE A 260 4.18 -6.35 10.71
CA ILE A 260 3.08 -7.33 10.65
C ILE A 260 1.82 -6.68 10.07
N PHE A 261 1.46 -5.47 10.53
CA PHE A 261 0.32 -4.73 9.98
C PHE A 261 0.51 -4.36 8.51
N TYR A 262 1.72 -3.94 8.13
CA TYR A 262 2.04 -3.65 6.74
C TYR A 262 1.88 -4.89 5.86
N TRP A 263 2.36 -6.05 6.31
CA TRP A 263 2.24 -7.30 5.56
C TRP A 263 0.78 -7.71 5.37
N HIS A 264 -0.06 -7.60 6.40
CA HIS A 264 -1.50 -7.83 6.27
C HIS A 264 -2.23 -6.78 5.43
N PHE A 265 -1.75 -5.54 5.38
CA PHE A 265 -2.27 -4.54 4.45
C PHE A 265 -2.05 -5.00 2.99
N VAL A 266 -0.86 -5.50 2.68
CA VAL A 266 -0.56 -6.06 1.36
C VAL A 266 -1.44 -7.28 1.04
N ASP A 267 -1.74 -8.14 2.03
CA ASP A 267 -2.71 -9.25 1.89
C ASP A 267 -4.13 -8.73 1.56
N ILE A 268 -4.58 -7.65 2.21
CA ILE A 268 -5.90 -7.04 1.98
C ILE A 268 -6.01 -6.48 0.56
N VAL A 269 -4.98 -5.79 0.07
CA VAL A 269 -4.97 -5.28 -1.31
C VAL A 269 -5.00 -6.44 -2.31
N TRP A 270 -4.27 -7.53 -2.06
CA TRP A 270 -4.34 -8.74 -2.89
C TRP A 270 -5.75 -9.35 -2.92
N PHE A 271 -6.43 -9.39 -1.77
CA PHE A 271 -7.82 -9.85 -1.73
C PHE A 271 -8.75 -8.97 -2.59
N PHE A 272 -8.55 -7.65 -2.60
CA PHE A 272 -9.32 -6.76 -3.47
C PHE A 272 -9.00 -6.95 -4.96
N LEU A 273 -7.73 -7.21 -5.32
CA LEU A 273 -7.36 -7.65 -6.67
C LEU A 273 -8.11 -8.93 -7.07
N LEU A 274 -8.06 -9.97 -6.24
CA LEU A 274 -8.81 -11.23 -6.44
C LEU A 274 -10.32 -11.00 -6.62
N ARG A 275 -10.93 -10.19 -5.76
CA ARG A 275 -12.37 -9.96 -5.80
C ARG A 275 -12.79 -9.17 -7.03
N PHE A 276 -12.23 -7.97 -7.21
CA PHE A 276 -12.75 -7.03 -8.20
C PHE A 276 -12.28 -7.35 -9.62
N ILE A 277 -11.05 -7.82 -9.78
CA ILE A 277 -10.52 -8.15 -11.10
C ILE A 277 -10.87 -9.58 -11.45
N TYR A 278 -10.51 -10.56 -10.64
CA TYR A 278 -10.66 -11.96 -11.08
C TYR A 278 -12.08 -12.49 -10.94
N LEU A 279 -12.84 -12.12 -9.90
CA LEU A 279 -14.22 -12.64 -9.72
C LEU A 279 -15.29 -11.76 -10.36
N ASP A 280 -15.22 -10.44 -10.19
CA ASP A 280 -16.30 -9.55 -10.65
C ASP A 280 -16.22 -9.28 -12.17
N THR A 281 -15.03 -9.11 -12.77
CA THR A 281 -14.94 -9.01 -14.25
C THR A 281 -15.47 -10.28 -14.92
N LEU A 282 -15.15 -11.45 -14.36
CA LEU A 282 -15.68 -12.75 -14.79
C LEU A 282 -17.21 -12.82 -14.89
N MET A 283 -17.89 -12.25 -13.89
CA MET A 283 -19.34 -12.30 -13.79
C MET A 283 -20.00 -11.34 -14.79
N VAL A 284 -19.31 -10.26 -15.13
CA VAL A 284 -19.74 -9.31 -16.17
C VAL A 284 -19.58 -9.89 -17.58
N LEU A 285 -18.64 -10.82 -17.79
CA LEU A 285 -18.39 -11.44 -19.10
C LEU A 285 -19.28 -12.66 -19.43
N LYS A 286 -20.17 -13.07 -18.53
CA LYS A 286 -21.17 -14.13 -18.78
C LYS A 286 -22.51 -13.55 -19.19
#